data_AF-A0A5C7IBD9-F1
#
_entry.id   AF-A0A5C7IBD9-F1
#
_cell.length_a   1.000
_cell.length_b   1.000
_cell.length_c   1.000
_cell.angle_alpha   90.00
_cell.angle_beta   90.00
_cell.angle_gamma   90.00
#
_symmetry.space_group_name_H-M   'P 1'
#
loop_
_entity.id
_entity.type
_entity.pdbx_description
1 polymer ?
#
loop_
_entity_poly.entity_id
_entity_poly.type
_entity_poly.pdbx_seq_one_letter_code
_entity_poly.pdbx_strand_id
1 'polypeptide(L)'
;MAIWWAIRLIWNTIMDLLVFVATLLFLKDTKNPLKGESAGVDHEHAPKRIVHRNVSLDDIKLVKKAMNMTINDVVLGITQAGLSRYLNRSYGKIEQQNQNSSSLPKSMRIRATVLVGLRPTNGIQELADMMAKESKGRWGNCIGYVLIPFKIGLEKDPLDYVRKAKATIDRKKLSLEALCTYSIAQFVINIFGFKVGGAIAKRVLSRITMAFSNVVGPLEDISFYGHPIAFVAPTVYGHPQALTIHYQSYVNKMTIVLAVDPNVISDPHQLCADIQESLTIIKDAVLQKTLIINDVV
;
A
#
# COMPACT_ATOMS: atom_id res chain seq x y z
N MET A 1 -13.26 27.57 -10.43
CA MET A 1 -12.82 26.55 -9.45
C MET A 1 -13.39 25.15 -9.76
N ALA A 2 -14.72 24.98 -9.84
CA ALA A 2 -15.34 23.67 -10.10
C ALA A 2 -15.01 23.05 -11.47
N ILE A 3 -15.00 23.86 -12.54
CA ILE A 3 -14.67 23.39 -13.91
C ILE A 3 -13.24 22.82 -13.95
N TRP A 4 -12.27 23.51 -13.35
CA TRP A 4 -10.88 23.05 -13.30
C TRP A 4 -10.71 21.77 -12.49
N TRP A 5 -11.42 21.65 -11.38
CA TRP A 5 -11.45 20.42 -10.59
C TRP A 5 -12.03 19.24 -11.40
N ALA A 6 -13.13 19.47 -12.12
CA ALA A 6 -13.75 18.45 -12.97
C ALA A 6 -12.83 18.03 -14.13
N ILE A 7 -12.17 18.97 -14.80
CA ILE A 7 -11.18 18.68 -15.85
C ILE A 7 -10.05 17.80 -15.29
N ARG A 8 -9.51 18.14 -14.11
CA ARG A 8 -8.46 17.32 -13.47
C ARG A 8 -8.94 15.92 -13.13
N LEU A 9 -10.15 15.78 -12.59
CA LEU A 9 -10.75 14.49 -12.26
C LEU A 9 -10.88 13.61 -13.51
N ILE A 10 -11.44 14.15 -14.59
CA ILE A 10 -11.62 13.44 -15.87
C ILE A 10 -10.26 13.04 -16.43
N TRP A 11 -9.32 13.98 -16.52
CA TRP A 11 -7.98 13.72 -17.05
C TRP A 11 -7.25 12.64 -16.25
N ASN A 12 -7.23 12.75 -14.92
CA ASN A 12 -6.59 11.75 -14.07
C ASN A 12 -7.24 10.36 -14.23
N THR A 13 -8.56 10.31 -14.32
CA THR A 13 -9.32 9.07 -14.53
C THR A 13 -8.93 8.41 -15.86
N ILE A 14 -8.88 9.18 -16.95
CA ILE A 14 -8.44 8.69 -18.26
C ILE A 14 -7.01 8.16 -18.18
N MET A 15 -6.08 8.92 -17.58
CA MET A 15 -4.68 8.50 -17.44
C MET A 15 -4.53 7.22 -16.61
N ASP A 16 -5.30 7.08 -15.53
CA ASP A 16 -5.27 5.87 -14.70
C ASP A 16 -5.83 4.66 -15.43
N LEU A 17 -6.94 4.81 -16.18
CA LEU A 17 -7.47 3.74 -17.02
C LEU A 17 -6.49 3.35 -18.13
N LEU A 18 -5.83 4.32 -18.78
CA LEU A 18 -4.80 4.04 -19.78
C LEU A 18 -3.63 3.28 -19.16
N VAL A 19 -3.17 3.65 -17.95
CA VAL A 19 -2.14 2.89 -17.23
C VAL A 19 -2.62 1.48 -16.89
N PHE A 20 -3.88 1.32 -16.46
CA PHE A 20 -4.45 0.01 -16.15
C PHE A 20 -4.52 -0.89 -17.40
N VAL A 21 -5.03 -0.37 -18.52
CA VAL A 21 -5.09 -1.08 -19.82
C VAL A 21 -3.68 -1.38 -20.33
N ALA A 22 -2.76 -0.40 -20.29
CA ALA A 22 -1.37 -0.63 -20.65
C ALA A 22 -0.76 -1.73 -19.79
N THR A 23 -1.06 -1.76 -18.49
CA THR A 23 -0.60 -2.83 -17.58
C THR A 23 -1.13 -4.17 -18.01
N LEU A 24 -2.42 -4.28 -18.34
CA LEU A 24 -3.01 -5.52 -18.87
C LEU A 24 -2.33 -5.98 -20.18
N LEU A 25 -2.02 -5.05 -21.09
CA LEU A 25 -1.49 -5.34 -22.43
C LEU A 25 0.01 -5.60 -22.43
N PHE A 26 0.86 -4.65 -21.99
CA PHE A 26 2.33 -4.77 -22.05
C PHE A 26 3.14 -4.12 -20.91
N LEU A 27 2.60 -3.16 -20.14
CA LEU A 27 3.34 -2.37 -19.16
C LEU A 27 3.67 -3.16 -17.88
N LYS A 28 4.93 -3.56 -17.73
CA LYS A 28 5.46 -4.29 -16.58
C LYS A 28 6.34 -3.39 -15.70
N ASP A 29 6.33 -3.66 -14.41
CA ASP A 29 7.31 -3.12 -13.46
C ASP A 29 8.70 -3.68 -13.73
N THR A 30 9.71 -2.84 -13.49
CA THR A 30 11.12 -3.20 -13.63
C THR A 30 11.43 -4.42 -12.77
N LYS A 31 12.25 -5.35 -13.28
CA LYS A 31 12.75 -6.46 -12.46
C LYS A 31 13.51 -5.88 -11.25
N ASN A 32 13.18 -6.35 -10.06
CA ASN A 32 13.76 -5.84 -8.83
C ASN A 32 13.68 -6.90 -7.72
N PRO A 33 14.50 -6.76 -6.65
CA PRO A 33 14.56 -7.72 -5.54
C PRO A 33 13.23 -7.97 -4.80
N LEU A 34 12.20 -7.12 -4.96
CA LEU A 34 10.89 -7.31 -4.33
C LEU A 34 9.92 -8.07 -5.24
N LYS A 35 10.14 -8.02 -6.57
CA LYS A 35 9.29 -8.67 -7.57
C LYS A 35 9.82 -10.04 -7.98
N GLY A 36 11.14 -10.25 -7.93
CA GLY A 36 11.80 -11.45 -8.42
C GLY A 36 12.20 -11.37 -9.89
N GLU A 37 13.11 -12.26 -10.31
CA GLU A 37 13.71 -12.26 -11.66
C GLU A 37 12.83 -12.93 -12.73
N SER A 38 11.95 -13.84 -12.29
CA SER A 38 11.22 -14.75 -13.17
C SER A 38 9.84 -14.18 -13.50
N ALA A 39 9.79 -13.38 -14.57
CA ALA A 39 8.52 -13.05 -15.21
C ALA A 39 7.85 -14.36 -15.70
N GLY A 40 6.92 -14.90 -14.90
CA GLY A 40 6.21 -16.15 -15.21
C GLY A 40 6.27 -17.22 -14.11
N VAL A 41 7.03 -17.04 -13.02
CA VAL A 41 6.85 -17.87 -11.82
C VAL A 41 5.69 -17.27 -11.03
N ASP A 42 4.56 -17.96 -11.05
CA ASP A 42 3.39 -17.58 -10.28
C ASP A 42 3.70 -17.77 -8.79
N HIS A 43 4.04 -16.67 -8.09
CA HIS A 43 4.16 -16.64 -6.63
C HIS A 43 2.83 -16.85 -5.89
N GLU A 44 1.77 -17.18 -6.62
CA GLU A 44 0.44 -17.52 -6.15
C GLU A 44 0.46 -18.76 -5.26
N HIS A 45 1.24 -19.77 -5.64
CA HIS A 45 1.35 -21.06 -4.92
C HIS A 45 2.59 -21.15 -4.02
N ALA A 46 3.44 -20.12 -4.03
CA ALA A 46 4.63 -20.10 -3.20
C ALA A 46 4.25 -19.91 -1.72
N PRO A 47 4.85 -20.66 -0.78
CA PRO A 47 4.61 -20.46 0.64
C PRO A 47 5.04 -19.05 1.04
N LYS A 48 4.17 -18.33 1.75
CA LYS A 48 4.46 -16.98 2.21
C LYS A 48 4.97 -17.00 3.64
N ARG A 49 6.13 -16.37 3.89
CA ARG A 49 6.57 -16.06 5.25
C ARG A 49 5.89 -14.77 5.69
N ILE A 50 5.23 -14.82 6.84
CA ILE A 50 4.57 -13.67 7.45
C ILE A 50 5.50 -13.10 8.52
N VAL A 51 5.82 -11.81 8.41
CA VAL A 51 6.54 -11.07 9.44
C VAL A 51 5.73 -9.84 9.82
N HIS A 52 5.81 -9.44 11.09
CA HIS A 52 5.10 -8.26 11.56
C HIS A 52 5.91 -7.45 12.57
N ARG A 53 5.55 -6.17 12.67
CA ARG A 53 6.04 -5.23 13.69
C ARG A 53 4.90 -4.35 14.14
N ASN A 54 4.80 -4.17 15.45
CA ASN A 54 3.87 -3.20 16.04
C ASN A 54 4.60 -1.87 16.21
N VAL A 55 3.96 -0.79 15.77
CA VAL A 55 4.42 0.58 16.00
C VAL A 55 3.32 1.38 16.69
N SER A 56 3.70 2.49 17.33
CA SER A 56 2.75 3.41 17.95
C SER A 56 1.90 4.08 16.88
N LEU A 57 0.57 3.95 16.98
CA LEU A 57 -0.35 4.71 16.12
C LEU A 57 -0.25 6.22 16.44
N ASP A 58 0.10 6.57 17.67
CA ASP A 58 0.22 7.96 18.09
C ASP A 58 1.47 8.62 17.47
N ASP A 59 2.55 7.87 17.24
CA ASP A 59 3.71 8.35 16.47
C ASP A 59 3.30 8.71 15.03
N ILE A 60 2.47 7.87 14.40
CA ILE A 60 1.93 8.14 13.06
C ILE A 60 0.99 9.36 13.08
N LYS A 61 0.13 9.49 14.10
CA LYS A 61 -0.75 10.65 14.29
C LYS A 61 0.04 11.93 14.54
N LEU A 62 1.19 11.86 15.22
CA LEU A 62 2.07 13.00 15.45
C LEU A 62 2.60 13.53 14.12
N VAL A 63 3.19 12.66 13.29
CA VAL A 63 3.67 13.04 11.94
C VAL A 63 2.53 13.58 11.09
N LYS A 64 1.36 12.91 11.11
CA LYS A 64 0.14 13.37 10.44
C LYS A 64 -0.20 14.81 10.83
N LYS A 65 -0.25 15.12 12.12
CA LYS A 65 -0.63 16.43 12.65
C LYS A 65 0.40 17.50 12.26
N ALA A 66 1.68 17.24 12.49
CA ALA A 66 2.74 18.20 12.22
C ALA A 66 2.90 18.53 10.73
N MET A 67 2.62 17.57 9.85
CA MET A 67 2.69 17.77 8.40
C MET A 67 1.36 18.17 7.75
N ASN A 68 0.28 18.28 8.52
CA ASN A 68 -1.09 18.52 8.04
C ASN A 68 -1.52 17.53 6.93
N MET A 69 -1.39 16.22 7.21
CA MET A 69 -1.66 15.14 6.25
C MET A 69 -2.65 14.10 6.81
N THR A 70 -2.80 12.96 6.13
CA THR A 70 -3.61 11.81 6.58
C THR A 70 -2.74 10.62 6.99
N ILE A 71 -3.31 9.65 7.72
CA ILE A 71 -2.60 8.42 8.10
C ILE A 71 -2.08 7.67 6.87
N ASN A 72 -2.87 7.62 5.79
CA ASN A 72 -2.48 6.96 4.54
C ASN A 72 -1.23 7.62 3.91
N ASP A 73 -1.11 8.95 4.01
CA ASP A 73 0.07 9.67 3.49
C ASP A 73 1.33 9.30 4.26
N VAL A 74 1.23 9.25 5.60
CA VAL A 74 2.35 8.85 6.48
C VAL A 74 2.73 7.40 6.23
N VAL A 75 1.76 6.48 6.26
CA VAL A 75 1.97 5.03 6.08
C VAL A 75 2.55 4.69 4.71
N LEU A 76 2.10 5.37 3.64
CA LEU A 76 2.71 5.23 2.32
C LEU A 76 4.15 5.79 2.31
N GLY A 77 4.38 6.95 2.94
CA GLY A 77 5.69 7.58 3.04
C GLY A 77 6.74 6.73 3.77
N ILE A 78 6.42 6.23 4.97
CA ILE A 78 7.32 5.35 5.74
C ILE A 78 7.62 4.05 4.97
N THR A 79 6.66 3.54 4.21
CA THR A 79 6.86 2.35 3.38
C THR A 79 7.79 2.64 2.22
N GLN A 80 7.63 3.78 1.53
CA GLN A 80 8.58 4.20 0.47
C GLN A 80 10.00 4.37 1.02
N ALA A 81 10.16 4.95 2.20
CA ALA A 81 11.44 5.09 2.87
C ALA A 81 12.08 3.73 3.21
N GLY A 82 11.31 2.84 3.86
CA GLY A 82 11.78 1.50 4.22
C GLY A 82 12.16 0.65 3.00
N LEU A 83 11.34 0.66 1.96
CA LEU A 83 11.64 -0.02 0.70
C LEU A 83 12.90 0.56 0.03
N SER A 84 13.10 1.87 0.08
CA SER A 84 14.30 2.51 -0.48
C SER A 84 15.57 2.09 0.24
N ARG A 85 15.54 2.00 1.58
CA ARG A 85 16.65 1.50 2.39
C ARG A 85 16.95 0.04 2.09
N TYR A 86 15.92 -0.81 2.09
CA TYR A 86 16.05 -2.24 1.82
C TYR A 86 16.61 -2.51 0.42
N LEU A 87 16.06 -1.83 -0.60
CA LEU A 87 16.51 -1.97 -1.97
C LEU A 87 17.94 -1.46 -2.16
N ASN A 88 18.29 -0.31 -1.57
CA ASN A 88 19.66 0.21 -1.63
C ASN A 88 20.66 -0.80 -1.06
N ARG A 89 20.35 -1.41 0.09
CA ARG A 89 21.17 -2.49 0.67
C ARG A 89 21.24 -3.71 -0.22
N SER A 90 20.11 -4.11 -0.83
CA SER A 90 20.04 -5.29 -1.70
C SER A 90 20.87 -5.10 -2.97
N TYR A 91 20.78 -3.95 -3.63
CA TYR A 91 21.59 -3.64 -4.81
C TYR A 91 23.08 -3.46 -4.46
N GLY A 92 23.41 -2.85 -3.32
CA GLY A 92 24.81 -2.73 -2.88
C GLY A 92 25.50 -4.09 -2.69
N LYS A 93 24.76 -5.11 -2.21
CA LYS A 93 25.26 -6.50 -2.13
C LYS A 93 25.51 -7.11 -3.51
N ILE A 94 24.66 -6.79 -4.50
CA ILE A 94 24.76 -7.30 -5.87
C ILE A 94 25.96 -6.65 -6.60
N GLU A 95 26.15 -5.35 -6.43
CA GLU A 95 27.18 -4.59 -7.16
C GLU A 95 28.57 -4.62 -6.53
N GLN A 96 28.75 -5.26 -5.35
CA GLN A 96 30.01 -5.31 -4.58
C GLN A 96 30.64 -3.92 -4.35
N GLN A 97 29.84 -2.86 -4.32
CA GLN A 97 30.31 -1.49 -4.17
C GLN A 97 30.53 -1.11 -2.70
N ASN A 98 31.53 -0.25 -2.45
CA ASN A 98 31.75 0.41 -1.17
C ASN A 98 30.56 1.32 -0.80
N GLN A 99 30.22 1.36 0.50
CA GLN A 99 28.98 1.91 1.09
C GLN A 99 28.70 3.42 0.87
N ASN A 100 29.51 4.15 0.08
CA ASN A 100 29.50 5.62 0.05
C ASN A 100 28.68 6.23 -1.10
N SER A 101 27.95 5.44 -1.90
CA SER A 101 27.04 5.96 -2.95
C SER A 101 25.73 5.17 -3.03
N SER A 102 24.67 5.80 -3.54
CA SER A 102 23.36 5.15 -3.73
C SER A 102 23.47 4.06 -4.80
N SER A 103 23.30 2.80 -4.41
CA SER A 103 23.27 1.63 -5.32
C SER A 103 21.91 1.44 -6.01
N LEU A 104 20.95 2.36 -5.80
CA LEU A 104 19.64 2.28 -6.45
C LEU A 104 19.73 2.63 -7.95
N PRO A 105 19.08 1.86 -8.83
CA PRO A 105 18.96 2.20 -10.25
C PRO A 105 18.29 3.56 -10.46
N LYS A 106 18.78 4.35 -11.43
CA LYS A 106 18.29 5.72 -11.73
C LYS A 106 16.78 5.80 -12.01
N SER A 107 16.20 4.77 -12.63
CA SER A 107 14.76 4.72 -12.88
C SER A 107 14.22 3.31 -12.66
N MET A 108 13.47 3.13 -11.57
CA MET A 108 12.80 1.86 -11.26
C MET A 108 11.30 2.08 -11.16
N ARG A 109 10.54 1.31 -11.93
CA ARG A 109 9.08 1.30 -11.85
C ARG A 109 8.66 0.27 -10.82
N ILE A 110 8.20 0.74 -9.68
CA ILE A 110 7.53 -0.05 -8.65
C ILE A 110 6.12 0.49 -8.50
N ARG A 111 5.12 -0.37 -8.70
CA ARG A 111 3.72 -0.06 -8.46
C ARG A 111 3.13 -1.08 -7.50
N ALA A 112 2.22 -0.61 -6.66
CA ALA A 112 1.41 -1.45 -5.82
C ALA A 112 -0.06 -1.44 -6.26
N THR A 113 -0.73 -2.57 -6.10
CA THR A 113 -2.20 -2.57 -6.10
C THR A 113 -2.71 -2.18 -4.72
N VAL A 114 -3.69 -1.28 -4.70
CA VAL A 114 -4.46 -0.90 -3.51
C VAL A 114 -5.92 -1.20 -3.78
N LEU A 115 -6.54 -1.91 -2.85
CA LEU A 115 -7.94 -2.28 -2.90
C LEU A 115 -8.74 -1.21 -2.13
N VAL A 116 -9.71 -0.60 -2.80
CA VAL A 116 -10.56 0.44 -2.21
C VAL A 116 -11.96 -0.11 -2.06
N GLY A 117 -12.46 -0.14 -0.82
CA GLY A 117 -13.86 -0.43 -0.54
C GLY A 117 -14.75 0.67 -1.13
N LEU A 118 -15.66 0.29 -2.02
CA LEU A 118 -16.64 1.17 -2.65
C LEU A 118 -18.01 1.11 -1.97
N ARG A 119 -18.13 0.33 -0.89
CA ARG A 119 -19.36 0.33 -0.10
C ARG A 119 -19.57 1.73 0.50
N PRO A 120 -20.83 2.19 0.58
CA PRO A 120 -21.14 3.47 1.23
C PRO A 120 -20.78 3.51 2.73
N THR A 121 -20.52 2.35 3.35
CA THR A 121 -20.63 2.14 4.79
C THR A 121 -19.33 1.64 5.44
N ASN A 122 -19.01 2.21 6.60
CA ASN A 122 -17.81 1.93 7.39
C ASN A 122 -18.21 1.50 8.82
N GLY A 123 -18.66 0.26 9.03
CA GLY A 123 -18.98 -0.19 10.39
C GLY A 123 -19.46 -1.63 10.54
N ILE A 124 -19.29 -2.18 11.76
CA ILE A 124 -19.80 -3.50 12.16
C ILE A 124 -21.31 -3.45 12.41
N GLN A 125 -21.81 -2.36 13.00
CA GLN A 125 -23.24 -2.16 13.25
C GLN A 125 -24.05 -2.23 11.95
N GLU A 126 -23.56 -1.59 10.89
CA GLU A 126 -24.21 -1.58 9.58
C GLU A 126 -24.04 -2.91 8.84
N LEU A 127 -23.06 -3.75 9.18
CA LEU A 127 -22.99 -5.13 8.69
C LEU A 127 -24.14 -5.96 9.27
N ALA A 128 -24.44 -5.81 10.56
CA ALA A 128 -25.60 -6.44 11.17
C ALA A 128 -26.91 -5.97 10.51
N ASP A 129 -27.01 -4.66 10.21
CA ASP A 129 -28.15 -4.10 9.48
C ASP A 129 -28.26 -4.66 8.05
N MET A 130 -27.13 -4.82 7.35
CA MET A 130 -27.10 -5.46 6.02
C MET A 130 -27.52 -6.94 6.06
N MET A 131 -27.27 -7.63 7.18
CA MET A 131 -27.66 -9.04 7.41
C MET A 131 -29.14 -9.19 7.81
N ALA A 132 -29.85 -8.08 8.08
CA ALA A 132 -31.27 -8.13 8.42
C ALA A 132 -32.11 -8.61 7.22
N LYS A 133 -33.18 -9.39 7.49
CA LYS A 133 -34.01 -10.06 6.48
C LYS A 133 -34.64 -9.14 5.42
N GLU A 134 -34.75 -7.84 5.70
CA GLU A 134 -35.37 -6.84 4.81
C GLU A 134 -34.40 -5.72 4.40
N SER A 135 -33.09 -5.92 4.55
CA SER A 135 -32.12 -4.90 4.18
C SER A 135 -32.10 -4.69 2.66
N LYS A 136 -32.19 -3.41 2.23
CA LYS A 136 -31.91 -2.97 0.85
C LYS A 136 -30.40 -2.84 0.59
N GLY A 137 -29.56 -3.25 1.54
CA GLY A 137 -28.11 -3.14 1.46
C GLY A 137 -27.52 -4.12 0.46
N ARG A 138 -26.59 -3.64 -0.37
CA ARG A 138 -25.89 -4.48 -1.36
C ARG A 138 -24.91 -5.41 -0.62
N TRP A 139 -25.19 -6.70 -0.61
CA TRP A 139 -24.30 -7.73 -0.04
C TRP A 139 -23.15 -8.08 -0.99
N GLY A 140 -22.00 -8.47 -0.42
CA GLY A 140 -20.81 -8.92 -1.16
C GLY A 140 -19.64 -7.92 -1.23
N ASN A 141 -18.63 -8.27 -2.03
CA ASN A 141 -17.40 -7.48 -2.17
C ASN A 141 -17.56 -6.37 -3.20
N CYS A 142 -17.71 -5.12 -2.75
CA CYS A 142 -17.63 -3.94 -3.61
C CYS A 142 -16.24 -3.31 -3.51
N ILE A 143 -15.28 -3.84 -4.29
CA ILE A 143 -13.87 -3.44 -4.21
C ILE A 143 -13.39 -2.97 -5.58
N GLY A 144 -12.84 -1.75 -5.63
CA GLY A 144 -12.13 -1.21 -6.77
C GLY A 144 -10.62 -1.40 -6.64
N TYR A 145 -9.93 -1.54 -7.77
CA TYR A 145 -8.48 -1.63 -7.83
C TYR A 145 -7.87 -0.27 -8.19
N VAL A 146 -6.82 0.11 -7.49
CA VAL A 146 -6.03 1.32 -7.78
C VAL A 146 -4.57 0.92 -7.92
N LEU A 147 -3.90 1.38 -8.96
CA LEU A 147 -2.46 1.17 -9.16
C LEU A 147 -1.66 2.38 -8.68
N ILE A 148 -1.00 2.29 -7.53
CA ILE A 148 -0.23 3.40 -6.96
C ILE A 148 1.26 3.24 -7.29
N PRO A 149 1.92 4.25 -7.88
CA PRO A 149 3.37 4.24 -8.06
C PRO A 149 4.09 4.50 -6.73
N PHE A 150 5.08 3.69 -6.41
CA PHE A 150 5.99 3.90 -5.30
C PHE A 150 7.26 4.57 -5.81
N LYS A 151 7.56 5.76 -5.28
CA LYS A 151 8.80 6.48 -5.61
C LYS A 151 9.90 5.97 -4.69
N ILE A 152 10.83 5.22 -5.26
CA ILE A 152 11.99 4.67 -4.57
C ILE A 152 13.18 5.59 -4.79
N GLY A 153 13.87 5.94 -3.71
CA GLY A 153 15.02 6.84 -3.72
C GLY A 153 15.46 7.15 -2.29
N LEU A 154 16.75 7.41 -2.08
CA LEU A 154 17.25 7.91 -0.80
C LEU A 154 17.07 9.43 -0.75
N GLU A 155 16.23 9.90 0.17
CA GLU A 155 15.94 11.33 0.34
C GLU A 155 16.87 11.96 1.37
N LYS A 156 17.32 13.20 1.12
CA LYS A 156 18.11 13.95 2.10
C LYS A 156 17.26 14.41 3.28
N ASP A 157 16.05 14.90 3.00
CA ASP A 157 15.05 15.23 4.01
C ASP A 157 14.08 14.03 4.18
N PRO A 158 14.05 13.37 5.35
CA PRO A 158 13.12 12.26 5.61
C PRO A 158 11.65 12.63 5.38
N LEU A 159 11.28 13.89 5.57
CA LEU A 159 9.90 14.35 5.39
C LEU A 159 9.47 14.38 3.91
N ASP A 160 10.42 14.36 2.97
CA ASP A 160 10.10 14.30 1.54
C ASP A 160 9.38 13.03 1.13
N TYR A 161 9.63 11.90 1.82
CA TYR A 161 8.88 10.67 1.57
C TYR A 161 7.38 10.87 1.80
N VAL A 162 7.00 11.55 2.88
CA VAL A 162 5.60 11.80 3.24
C VAL A 162 4.99 12.86 2.30
N ARG A 163 5.74 13.90 1.91
CA ARG A 163 5.27 14.88 0.90
C ARG A 163 5.00 14.22 -0.45
N LYS A 164 5.91 13.33 -0.89
CA LYS A 164 5.79 12.58 -2.15
C LYS A 164 4.63 11.58 -2.12
N ALA A 165 4.40 10.94 -0.98
CA ALA A 165 3.26 10.07 -0.74
C ALA A 165 1.95 10.86 -0.85
N LYS A 166 1.84 12.00 -0.15
CA LYS A 166 0.68 12.90 -0.22
C LYS A 166 0.36 13.32 -1.65
N ALA A 167 1.36 13.80 -2.40
CA ALA A 167 1.15 14.20 -3.79
C ALA A 167 0.61 13.06 -4.66
N THR A 168 1.06 11.82 -4.40
CA THR A 168 0.62 10.63 -5.13
C THR A 168 -0.82 10.27 -4.75
N ILE A 169 -1.14 10.26 -3.45
CA ILE A 169 -2.48 9.95 -2.94
C ILE A 169 -3.49 11.01 -3.34
N ASP A 170 -3.18 12.29 -3.20
CA ASP A 170 -4.09 13.38 -3.58
C ASP A 170 -4.42 13.33 -5.07
N ARG A 171 -3.44 13.02 -5.93
CA ARG A 171 -3.69 12.82 -7.36
C ARG A 171 -4.58 11.59 -7.62
N LYS A 172 -4.39 10.49 -6.88
CA LYS A 172 -5.23 9.28 -7.00
C LYS A 172 -6.64 9.46 -6.43
N LYS A 173 -6.83 10.27 -5.40
CA LYS A 173 -8.15 10.66 -4.89
C LYS A 173 -8.92 11.51 -5.90
N LEU A 174 -8.20 12.29 -6.70
CA LEU A 174 -8.76 13.02 -7.85
C LEU A 174 -8.85 12.14 -9.10
N SER A 175 -9.29 10.89 -8.94
CA SER A 175 -9.50 9.92 -10.02
C SER A 175 -10.63 8.97 -9.66
N LEU A 176 -11.44 8.57 -10.64
CA LEU A 176 -12.49 7.56 -10.47
C LEU A 176 -12.00 6.13 -10.74
N GLU A 177 -10.68 5.90 -10.73
CA GLU A 177 -10.05 4.60 -11.04
C GLU A 177 -10.68 3.43 -10.28
N ALA A 178 -10.91 3.58 -8.97
CA ALA A 178 -11.52 2.52 -8.16
C ALA A 178 -12.95 2.17 -8.64
N LEU A 179 -13.78 3.18 -8.91
CA LEU A 179 -15.15 2.98 -9.39
C LEU A 179 -15.17 2.36 -10.80
N CYS A 180 -14.31 2.85 -11.69
CA CYS A 180 -14.21 2.36 -13.06
C CYS A 180 -13.71 0.91 -13.09
N THR A 181 -12.66 0.57 -12.33
CA THR A 181 -12.13 -0.80 -12.30
C THR A 181 -13.12 -1.79 -11.70
N TYR A 182 -13.86 -1.41 -10.66
CA TYR A 182 -14.97 -2.22 -10.14
C TYR A 182 -16.06 -2.44 -11.19
N SER A 183 -16.50 -1.37 -11.87
CA SER A 183 -17.55 -1.44 -12.88
C SER A 183 -17.14 -2.31 -14.07
N ILE A 184 -15.89 -2.18 -14.53
CA ILE A 184 -15.31 -3.01 -15.59
C ILE A 184 -15.21 -4.46 -15.13
N ALA A 185 -14.76 -4.73 -13.90
CA ALA A 185 -14.67 -6.08 -13.38
C ALA A 185 -16.06 -6.75 -13.31
N GLN A 186 -17.07 -6.03 -12.82
CA GLN A 186 -18.45 -6.54 -12.77
C GLN A 186 -18.99 -6.83 -14.17
N PHE A 187 -18.76 -5.93 -15.12
CA PHE A 187 -19.14 -6.13 -16.52
C PHE A 187 -18.49 -7.39 -17.09
N VAL A 188 -17.17 -7.54 -16.93
CA VAL A 188 -16.44 -8.71 -17.42
C VAL A 188 -16.97 -10.00 -16.79
N ILE A 189 -17.17 -10.02 -15.48
CA ILE A 189 -17.64 -11.22 -14.77
C ILE A 189 -19.05 -11.59 -15.22
N ASN A 190 -19.94 -10.61 -15.42
CA ASN A 190 -21.32 -10.86 -15.82
C ASN A 190 -21.44 -11.36 -17.27
N ILE A 191 -20.58 -10.87 -18.18
CA ILE A 191 -20.66 -11.18 -19.62
C ILE A 191 -19.79 -12.38 -19.99
N PHE A 192 -18.56 -12.46 -19.46
CA PHE A 192 -17.56 -13.47 -19.84
C PHE A 192 -17.28 -14.51 -18.74
N GLY A 193 -17.90 -14.36 -17.56
CA GLY A 193 -17.75 -15.27 -16.43
C GLY A 193 -16.53 -14.99 -15.55
N PHE A 194 -16.57 -15.53 -14.32
CA PHE A 194 -15.55 -15.29 -13.30
C PHE A 194 -14.16 -15.83 -13.69
N LYS A 195 -14.06 -16.87 -14.51
CA LYS A 195 -12.77 -17.41 -14.99
C LYS A 195 -12.00 -16.37 -15.81
N VAL A 196 -12.69 -15.66 -16.71
CA VAL A 196 -12.09 -14.60 -17.52
C VAL A 196 -11.73 -13.40 -16.64
N GLY A 197 -12.63 -13.01 -15.73
CA GLY A 197 -12.34 -11.95 -14.75
C GLY A 197 -11.08 -12.24 -13.91
N GLY A 198 -10.96 -13.46 -13.39
CA GLY A 198 -9.79 -13.92 -12.63
C GLY A 198 -8.51 -13.91 -13.47
N ALA A 199 -8.56 -14.37 -14.72
CA ALA A 199 -7.41 -14.34 -15.62
C ALA A 199 -6.93 -12.91 -15.92
N ILE A 200 -7.84 -11.96 -16.11
CA ILE A 200 -7.52 -10.53 -16.28
C ILE A 200 -6.88 -9.96 -15.02
N ALA A 201 -7.48 -10.21 -13.85
CA ALA A 201 -6.95 -9.74 -12.57
C ALA A 201 -5.53 -10.30 -12.33
N LYS A 202 -5.34 -11.61 -12.48
CA LYS A 202 -4.02 -12.26 -12.38
C LYS A 202 -3.01 -11.64 -13.33
N ARG A 203 -3.41 -11.36 -14.58
CA ARG A 203 -2.53 -10.74 -15.59
C ARG A 203 -2.10 -9.32 -15.24
N VAL A 204 -2.97 -8.51 -14.65
CA VAL A 204 -2.60 -7.17 -14.17
C VAL A 204 -1.67 -7.26 -12.97
N LEU A 205 -2.03 -8.08 -11.98
CA LEU A 205 -1.31 -8.20 -10.72
C LEU A 205 0.10 -8.79 -10.88
N SER A 206 0.31 -9.75 -11.78
CA SER A 206 1.64 -10.35 -12.02
C SER A 206 2.63 -9.37 -12.68
N ARG A 207 2.15 -8.23 -13.18
CA ARG A 207 2.96 -7.23 -13.88
C ARG A 207 3.42 -6.10 -12.99
N ILE A 208 2.81 -5.93 -11.83
CA ILE A 208 3.19 -4.96 -10.81
C ILE A 208 3.97 -5.62 -9.67
N THR A 209 4.67 -4.84 -8.84
CA THR A 209 5.61 -5.39 -7.85
C THR A 209 4.94 -5.95 -6.60
N MET A 210 3.92 -5.29 -6.04
CA MET A 210 3.40 -5.66 -4.71
C MET A 210 1.94 -5.28 -4.48
N ALA A 211 1.33 -5.80 -3.42
CA ALA A 211 0.05 -5.32 -2.90
C ALA A 211 0.27 -4.47 -1.66
N PHE A 212 -0.57 -3.45 -1.49
CA PHE A 212 -0.52 -2.54 -0.36
C PHE A 212 -1.92 -2.29 0.18
N SER A 213 -2.08 -2.35 1.49
CA SER A 213 -3.38 -2.16 2.15
C SER A 213 -3.19 -1.46 3.49
N ASN A 214 -4.16 -0.62 3.85
CA ASN A 214 -4.28 -0.05 5.18
C ASN A 214 -5.75 -0.11 5.60
N VAL A 215 -6.04 -0.75 6.72
CA VAL A 215 -7.40 -0.95 7.23
C VAL A 215 -7.51 -0.42 8.65
N VAL A 216 -8.58 0.35 8.89
CA VAL A 216 -8.95 0.79 10.22
C VAL A 216 -9.52 -0.40 10.98
N GLY A 217 -8.97 -0.72 12.14
CA GLY A 217 -9.48 -1.79 12.99
C GLY A 217 -10.24 -1.26 14.20
N PRO A 218 -10.54 -2.15 15.16
CA PRO A 218 -11.23 -1.81 16.38
C PRO A 218 -10.55 -0.67 17.15
N LEU A 219 -11.36 0.26 17.64
CA LEU A 219 -10.90 1.38 18.47
C LEU A 219 -10.82 1.01 19.95
N GLU A 220 -11.48 -0.08 20.34
CA GLU A 220 -11.58 -0.58 21.70
C GLU A 220 -10.91 -1.95 21.82
N ASP A 221 -10.50 -2.30 23.04
CA ASP A 221 -10.01 -3.63 23.32
C ASP A 221 -11.13 -4.65 23.08
N ILE A 222 -10.78 -5.76 22.44
CA ILE A 222 -11.70 -6.84 22.12
C ILE A 222 -11.10 -8.15 22.61
N SER A 223 -11.95 -9.14 22.82
CA SER A 223 -11.54 -10.48 23.22
C SER A 223 -11.99 -11.52 22.20
N PHE A 224 -11.23 -12.60 22.11
CA PHE A 224 -11.60 -13.80 21.38
C PHE A 224 -11.82 -14.93 22.38
N TYR A 225 -13.06 -15.39 22.53
CA TYR A 225 -13.45 -16.38 23.56
C TYR A 225 -12.99 -16.01 24.98
N GLY A 226 -13.11 -14.72 25.34
CA GLY A 226 -12.69 -14.22 26.66
C GLY A 226 -11.19 -13.92 26.79
N HIS A 227 -10.37 -14.24 25.79
CA HIS A 227 -8.95 -13.89 25.77
C HIS A 227 -8.73 -12.52 25.11
N PRO A 228 -8.16 -11.52 25.80
CA PRO A 228 -7.87 -10.21 25.21
C PRO A 228 -6.95 -10.32 24.00
N ILE A 229 -7.30 -9.63 22.91
CA ILE A 229 -6.47 -9.59 21.70
C ILE A 229 -5.29 -8.64 21.91
N ALA A 230 -4.06 -9.12 21.68
CA ALA A 230 -2.86 -8.30 21.85
C ALA A 230 -2.60 -7.38 20.64
N PHE A 231 -2.85 -7.88 19.43
CA PHE A 231 -2.72 -7.19 18.14
C PHE A 231 -3.47 -7.96 17.05
N VAL A 232 -3.71 -7.31 15.91
CA VAL A 232 -4.31 -7.91 14.72
C VAL A 232 -3.32 -7.81 13.56
N ALA A 233 -3.04 -8.94 12.90
CA ALA A 233 -2.08 -9.03 11.79
C ALA A 233 -2.67 -9.80 10.59
N PRO A 234 -3.56 -9.18 9.81
CA PRO A 234 -4.24 -9.85 8.72
C PRO A 234 -3.33 -10.00 7.51
N THR A 235 -3.55 -11.05 6.72
CA THR A 235 -2.96 -11.17 5.39
C THR A 235 -3.85 -11.98 4.44
N VAL A 236 -3.44 -12.02 3.17
CA VAL A 236 -4.13 -12.73 2.09
C VAL A 236 -3.14 -13.58 1.31
N TYR A 237 -3.62 -14.66 0.69
CA TYR A 237 -2.84 -15.54 -0.18
C TYR A 237 -3.47 -15.62 -1.58
N GLY A 238 -2.76 -16.23 -2.54
CA GLY A 238 -3.26 -16.42 -3.91
C GLY A 238 -2.98 -15.26 -4.88
N HIS A 239 -2.30 -14.20 -4.46
CA HIS A 239 -1.87 -13.13 -5.35
C HIS A 239 -0.53 -13.51 -6.01
N PRO A 240 -0.30 -13.17 -7.29
CA PRO A 240 0.93 -13.54 -8.02
C PRO A 240 2.16 -12.73 -7.58
N GLN A 241 2.04 -11.89 -6.56
CA GLN A 241 3.07 -10.98 -6.09
C GLN A 241 3.90 -11.64 -4.99
N ALA A 242 5.22 -11.40 -5.02
CA ALA A 242 6.12 -11.89 -3.99
C ALA A 242 5.99 -11.11 -2.67
N LEU A 243 5.46 -9.88 -2.69
CA LEU A 243 5.32 -9.02 -1.51
C LEU A 243 3.90 -8.48 -1.39
N THR A 244 3.33 -8.62 -0.20
CA THR A 244 2.11 -7.91 0.22
C THR A 244 2.37 -7.21 1.55
N ILE A 245 2.00 -5.94 1.62
CA ILE A 245 2.17 -5.08 2.81
C ILE A 245 0.79 -4.68 3.31
N HIS A 246 0.50 -5.01 4.57
CA HIS A 246 -0.70 -4.56 5.26
C HIS A 246 -0.35 -3.67 6.44
N TYR A 247 -1.19 -2.67 6.66
CA TYR A 247 -1.28 -1.89 7.87
C TYR A 247 -2.64 -2.14 8.50
N GLN A 248 -2.63 -2.56 9.76
CA GLN A 248 -3.83 -2.81 10.54
C GLN A 248 -3.75 -2.04 11.85
N SER A 249 -4.64 -1.07 12.03
CA SER A 249 -4.75 -0.40 13.33
C SER A 249 -5.56 -1.25 14.31
N TYR A 250 -5.20 -1.17 15.59
CA TYR A 250 -5.91 -1.77 16.70
C TYR A 250 -5.65 -0.95 17.95
N VAL A 251 -6.69 -0.31 18.49
CA VAL A 251 -6.58 0.63 19.64
C VAL A 251 -5.54 1.73 19.33
N ASN A 252 -4.42 1.78 20.04
CA ASN A 252 -3.33 2.74 19.85
C ASN A 252 -2.11 2.13 19.12
N LYS A 253 -2.26 0.95 18.53
CA LYS A 253 -1.20 0.25 17.80
C LYS A 253 -1.48 0.26 16.31
N MET A 254 -0.42 0.32 15.53
CA MET A 254 -0.44 0.02 14.11
C MET A 254 0.45 -1.21 13.86
N THR A 255 -0.14 -2.29 13.38
CA THR A 255 0.60 -3.49 12.99
C THR A 255 0.99 -3.38 11.51
N ILE A 256 2.29 -3.40 11.24
CA ILE A 256 2.86 -3.58 9.90
C ILE A 256 2.98 -5.09 9.69
N VAL A 257 2.35 -5.61 8.64
CA VAL A 257 2.40 -7.04 8.29
C VAL A 257 2.93 -7.19 6.87
N LEU A 258 3.97 -7.99 6.70
CA LEU A 258 4.49 -8.38 5.40
C LEU A 258 4.23 -9.86 5.17
N ALA A 259 3.61 -10.19 4.04
CA ALA A 259 3.61 -11.55 3.50
C ALA A 259 4.57 -11.60 2.32
N VAL A 260 5.62 -12.42 2.45
CA VAL A 260 6.71 -12.47 1.46
C VAL A 260 6.90 -13.88 0.89
N ASP A 261 7.28 -13.98 -0.37
CA ASP A 261 7.92 -15.19 -0.89
C ASP A 261 9.40 -15.21 -0.44
N PRO A 262 9.82 -16.17 0.41
CA PRO A 262 11.18 -16.21 0.94
C PRO A 262 12.24 -16.52 -0.12
N ASN A 263 11.85 -17.03 -1.29
CA ASN A 263 12.76 -17.26 -2.41
C ASN A 263 13.09 -15.97 -3.16
N VAL A 264 12.27 -14.92 -3.00
CA VAL A 264 12.47 -13.62 -3.64
C VAL A 264 13.06 -12.62 -2.64
N ILE A 265 12.48 -12.55 -1.45
CA ILE A 265 12.89 -11.63 -0.39
C ILE A 265 13.58 -12.45 0.70
N SER A 266 14.91 -12.49 0.67
CA SER A 266 15.71 -13.34 1.56
C SER A 266 15.70 -12.88 3.01
N ASP A 267 15.55 -11.57 3.28
CA ASP A 267 15.51 -11.02 4.64
C ASP A 267 14.25 -10.16 4.88
N PRO A 268 13.09 -10.80 5.09
CA PRO A 268 11.86 -10.07 5.36
C PRO A 268 11.84 -9.38 6.72
N HIS A 269 12.60 -9.88 7.70
CA HIS A 269 12.70 -9.24 9.01
C HIS A 269 13.40 -7.90 8.89
N GLN A 270 14.49 -7.83 8.12
CA GLN A 270 15.17 -6.57 7.84
C GLN A 270 14.29 -5.62 7.02
N LEU A 271 13.56 -6.10 6.01
CA LEU A 271 12.60 -5.25 5.28
C LEU A 271 11.56 -4.64 6.22
N CYS A 272 10.99 -5.44 7.13
CA CYS A 272 10.02 -4.95 8.11
C CYS A 272 10.65 -3.97 9.11
N ALA A 273 11.89 -4.24 9.54
CA ALA A 273 12.66 -3.36 10.41
C ALA A 273 12.98 -2.02 9.74
N ASP A 274 13.35 -2.01 8.46
CA ASP A 274 13.65 -0.78 7.70
C ASP A 274 12.40 0.12 7.61
N ILE A 275 11.20 -0.45 7.47
CA ILE A 275 9.93 0.31 7.48
C ILE A 275 9.66 0.89 8.88
N GLN A 276 9.85 0.10 9.94
CA GLN A 276 9.70 0.57 11.32
C GLN A 276 10.70 1.69 11.67
N GLU A 277 11.97 1.50 11.31
CA GLU A 277 13.02 2.50 11.54
C GLU A 277 12.73 3.80 10.77
N SER A 278 12.19 3.69 9.56
CA SER A 278 11.79 4.87 8.77
C SER A 278 10.72 5.72 9.46
N LEU A 279 9.78 5.12 10.20
CA LEU A 279 8.84 5.89 11.03
C LEU A 279 9.57 6.67 12.12
N THR A 280 10.58 6.06 12.77
CA THR A 280 11.38 6.71 13.82
C THR A 280 12.13 7.91 13.25
N ILE A 281 12.84 7.74 12.15
CA ILE A 281 13.59 8.81 11.48
C ILE A 281 12.66 9.98 11.06
N ILE A 282 11.50 9.66 10.48
CA ILE A 282 10.53 10.68 10.05
C ILE A 282 9.93 11.42 11.25
N LYS A 283 9.63 10.70 12.33
CA LYS A 283 9.14 11.29 13.58
C LYS A 283 10.18 12.25 14.19
N ASP A 284 11.43 11.82 14.28
CA ASP A 284 12.50 12.63 14.86
C ASP A 284 12.74 13.91 14.03
N ALA A 285 12.68 13.80 12.70
CA ALA A 285 12.76 14.97 11.81
C ALA A 285 11.60 15.96 12.03
N VAL A 286 10.38 15.48 12.29
CA VAL A 286 9.24 16.33 12.65
C VAL A 286 9.48 17.05 13.98
N LEU A 287 9.97 16.32 15.00
CA LEU A 287 10.20 16.87 16.33
C LEU A 287 11.30 17.93 16.31
N GLN A 288 12.43 17.66 15.65
CA GLN A 288 13.52 18.62 15.46
C GLN A 288 13.03 19.91 14.79
N LYS A 289 12.23 19.79 13.73
CA LYS A 289 11.69 20.97 13.04
C LYS A 289 10.73 21.77 13.92
N THR A 290 9.97 21.10 14.80
CA THR A 290 9.05 21.76 15.73
C THR A 290 9.81 22.51 16.82
N LEU A 291 10.90 21.93 17.34
CA LEU A 291 11.77 22.57 18.33
C LEU A 291 12.43 23.83 17.77
N ILE A 292 12.98 23.76 16.55
CA ILE A 292 13.59 24.92 15.88
C ILE A 292 12.58 26.07 15.71
N ILE A 293 11.30 25.77 15.44
CA ILE A 293 10.27 26.82 15.32
C ILE A 293 9.99 27.47 16.67
N ASN A 294 9.99 26.70 17.76
CA ASN A 294 9.73 27.23 19.10
C ASN A 294 10.91 28.02 19.69
N ASP A 295 12.14 27.77 19.25
CA ASP A 295 13.33 28.51 19.70
C ASP A 295 13.52 29.86 18.96
N VAL A 296 12.77 30.08 17.86
CA VAL A 296 12.88 31.27 16.99
C VAL A 296 11.72 32.26 17.22
N VAL A 297 10.74 31.91 18.05
CA VAL A 297 9.57 32.73 18.43
C VAL A 297 9.70 33.18 19.87
#